data_AF-A0AAJ2J8X1-F1
#
_entry.id   AF-A0AAJ2J8X1-F1
#
_cell.length_a   1.000
_cell.length_b   1.000
_cell.length_c   1.000
_cell.angle_alpha   90.00
_cell.angle_beta   90.00
_cell.angle_gamma   90.00
#
_symmetry.space_group_name_H-M   'P 1'
#
loop_
_entity.id
_entity.type
_entity.pdbx_description
1 polymer ?
#
loop_
_entity_poly.entity_id
_entity_poly.type
_entity_poly.pdbx_seq_one_letter_code
_entity_poly.pdbx_strand_id
1 'polypeptide(L)'
;MTQTNTKPKVWVLGNGQLGAMLTHAGEPLAIEVNAVDIMTPTDDILPLAPHDIITAEREQWPESALSLQLSSHPHFVNGPVFSRLADRFSQKSLLDQLSVPTAPWTLVDDNTQVDTLYQHYGPRVLMKRRTGGYDGKGQHWLKQAEAGDIPNDWRNLAIAEQAINFDEEVSLVGVRTREGECVFYPLTLNLHQDGILMASISPLTRLSPLQAQAEAMLSAIMHELEYVGVMAMECFRVGDELLVNELAPRVHNSGHWTQAGTHMDQFQLHLRALCGIAIPQPQVNFQCVMVNLIGIDNDPRWLSLPNAELYWYNKEVRPGRKVGHLNLSVPNQTVLNQSIAALQTWMPIQYQAPLAWILAEYAENSR
;
A
#
# COMPACT_ATOMS: atom_id res chain seq x y z
N MET A 1 6.69 -29.24 35.30
CA MET A 1 6.96 -27.90 34.72
C MET A 1 5.83 -27.59 33.78
N THR A 2 4.90 -26.73 34.21
CA THR A 2 3.81 -26.24 33.35
C THR A 2 4.44 -25.38 32.27
N GLN A 3 4.61 -25.92 31.05
CA GLN A 3 4.78 -25.09 29.88
C GLN A 3 3.52 -24.25 29.80
N THR A 4 3.60 -23.00 30.24
CA THR A 4 2.60 -21.99 29.89
C THR A 4 2.62 -21.93 28.38
N ASN A 5 1.59 -22.50 27.75
CA ASN A 5 1.40 -22.49 26.31
C ASN A 5 1.03 -21.05 25.90
N THR A 6 1.99 -20.13 26.05
CA THR A 6 1.83 -18.73 25.68
C THR A 6 1.81 -18.68 24.16
N LYS A 7 0.69 -18.23 23.59
CA LYS A 7 0.61 -17.96 22.15
C LYS A 7 1.75 -16.99 21.78
N PRO A 8 2.40 -17.17 20.61
CA PRO A 8 3.45 -16.27 20.19
C PRO A 8 2.91 -14.84 20.05
N LYS A 9 3.69 -13.86 20.48
CA LYS A 9 3.38 -12.45 20.26
C LYS A 9 3.79 -12.06 18.85
N VAL A 10 3.10 -11.08 18.27
CA VAL A 10 3.51 -10.44 17.02
C VAL A 10 4.12 -9.10 17.35
N TRP A 11 5.35 -8.87 16.92
CA TRP A 11 6.02 -7.57 17.04
C TRP A 11 6.07 -6.91 15.67
N VAL A 12 5.67 -5.63 15.61
CA VAL A 12 5.68 -4.85 14.38
C VAL A 12 6.81 -3.84 14.45
N LEU A 13 7.72 -3.93 13.50
CA LEU A 13 8.78 -2.95 13.29
C LEU A 13 8.14 -1.67 12.72
N GLY A 14 7.91 -0.70 13.61
CA GLY A 14 7.22 0.58 13.35
C GLY A 14 5.91 0.71 14.13
N ASN A 15 5.66 1.91 14.66
CA ASN A 15 4.47 2.30 15.44
C ASN A 15 3.58 3.33 14.71
N GLY A 16 3.60 3.33 13.39
CA GLY A 16 2.70 4.14 12.57
C GLY A 16 1.25 3.68 12.66
N GLN A 17 0.43 4.23 11.76
CA GLN A 17 -1.00 3.90 11.72
C GLN A 17 -1.25 2.46 11.30
N LEU A 18 -0.35 1.87 10.50
CA LEU A 18 -0.50 0.49 10.04
C LEU A 18 -0.23 -0.48 11.19
N GLY A 19 0.81 -0.25 11.98
CA GLY A 19 1.06 -0.96 13.24
C GLY A 19 -0.10 -0.81 14.22
N ALA A 20 -0.66 0.39 14.39
CA ALA A 20 -1.83 0.62 15.24
C ALA A 20 -3.07 -0.17 14.77
N MET A 21 -3.34 -0.20 13.46
CA MET A 21 -4.46 -0.98 12.91
C MET A 21 -4.22 -2.50 12.97
N LEU A 22 -2.96 -2.97 12.86
CA LEU A 22 -2.60 -4.36 13.16
C LEU A 22 -2.89 -4.68 14.63
N THR A 23 -2.53 -3.78 15.56
CA THR A 23 -2.83 -3.97 16.99
C THR A 23 -4.33 -4.09 17.22
N HIS A 24 -5.13 -3.18 16.66
CA HIS A 24 -6.58 -3.24 16.76
C HIS A 24 -7.17 -4.54 16.17
N ALA A 25 -6.70 -4.97 14.99
CA ALA A 25 -7.16 -6.20 14.35
C ALA A 25 -6.78 -7.49 15.11
N GLY A 26 -5.70 -7.45 15.90
CA GLY A 26 -5.24 -8.59 16.70
C GLY A 26 -6.08 -8.84 17.96
N GLU A 27 -6.62 -7.78 18.57
CA GLU A 27 -7.42 -7.85 19.81
C GLU A 27 -8.59 -8.86 19.74
N PRO A 28 -9.51 -8.79 18.76
CA PRO A 28 -10.64 -9.74 18.68
C PRO A 28 -10.20 -11.17 18.31
N LEU A 29 -8.99 -11.34 17.76
CA LEU A 29 -8.41 -12.65 17.44
C LEU A 29 -7.60 -13.25 18.61
N ALA A 30 -7.49 -12.53 19.73
CA ALA A 30 -6.62 -12.86 20.86
C ALA A 30 -5.16 -13.09 20.41
N ILE A 31 -4.68 -12.21 19.54
CA ILE A 31 -3.28 -12.11 19.10
C ILE A 31 -2.70 -10.86 19.75
N GLU A 32 -1.67 -11.02 20.58
CA GLU A 32 -0.96 -9.89 21.18
C GLU A 32 -0.03 -9.27 20.12
N VAL A 33 -0.33 -8.05 19.69
CA VAL A 33 0.43 -7.33 18.67
C VAL A 33 1.08 -6.09 19.29
N ASN A 34 2.41 -6.06 19.30
CA ASN A 34 3.23 -5.00 19.87
C ASN A 34 3.90 -4.19 18.76
N ALA A 35 3.33 -3.04 18.41
CA ALA A 35 3.95 -2.11 17.46
C ALA A 35 5.01 -1.24 18.15
N VAL A 36 6.23 -1.21 17.58
CA VAL A 36 7.41 -0.65 18.24
C VAL A 36 7.85 0.64 17.55
N ASP A 37 8.05 1.71 18.33
CA ASP A 37 8.71 2.91 17.83
C ASP A 37 10.20 2.62 17.62
N ILE A 38 10.59 2.58 16.36
CA ILE A 38 11.97 2.39 15.92
C ILE A 38 12.60 3.67 15.38
N MET A 39 11.83 4.77 15.32
CA MET A 39 12.26 6.07 14.80
C MET A 39 12.80 6.96 15.90
N THR A 40 12.33 6.79 17.13
CA THR A 40 12.85 7.47 18.30
C THR A 40 13.98 6.65 18.93
N PRO A 41 15.24 7.15 18.97
CA PRO A 41 16.33 6.43 19.61
C PRO A 41 16.03 6.15 21.10
N THR A 42 16.32 4.93 21.53
CA THR A 42 16.20 4.50 22.92
C THR A 42 17.18 3.37 23.21
N ASP A 43 17.52 3.20 24.49
CA ASP A 43 18.33 2.09 25.01
C ASP A 43 17.46 0.93 25.54
N ASP A 44 16.14 0.98 25.32
CA ASP A 44 15.22 -0.06 25.73
C ASP A 44 15.56 -1.41 25.07
N ILE A 45 15.32 -2.48 25.82
CA ILE A 45 15.46 -3.86 25.34
C ILE A 45 14.08 -4.51 25.37
N LEU A 46 13.62 -4.95 24.20
CA LEU A 46 12.34 -5.64 24.10
C LEU A 46 12.44 -7.04 24.70
N PRO A 47 11.45 -7.50 25.49
CA PRO A 47 11.42 -8.85 26.03
C PRO A 47 10.94 -9.87 24.97
N LEU A 48 11.68 -9.98 23.85
CA LEU A 48 11.35 -10.91 22.75
C LEU A 48 11.52 -12.36 23.20
N ALA A 49 10.49 -13.18 23.03
CA ALA A 49 10.59 -14.62 23.25
C ALA A 49 11.08 -15.34 21.97
N PRO A 50 11.79 -16.48 22.08
CA PRO A 50 12.30 -17.20 20.91
C PRO A 50 11.25 -17.67 19.90
N HIS A 51 9.97 -17.72 20.28
CA HIS A 51 8.86 -18.14 19.43
C HIS A 51 8.00 -16.96 18.94
N ASP A 52 8.34 -15.73 19.32
CA ASP A 52 7.63 -14.54 18.87
C ASP A 52 7.84 -14.31 17.37
N ILE A 53 6.84 -13.72 16.74
CA ILE A 53 6.83 -13.43 15.30
C ILE A 53 7.16 -11.96 15.12
N ILE A 54 8.10 -11.64 14.23
CA ILE A 54 8.39 -10.25 13.85
C ILE A 54 7.89 -9.99 12.44
N THR A 55 7.22 -8.86 12.24
CA THR A 55 6.82 -8.30 10.93
C THR A 55 7.18 -6.80 10.88
N ALA A 56 6.96 -6.13 9.76
CA ALA A 56 7.22 -4.70 9.60
C ALA A 56 6.05 -3.97 8.92
N GLU A 57 5.81 -2.72 9.32
CA GLU A 57 4.81 -1.85 8.70
C GLU A 57 5.40 -0.92 7.62
N ARG A 58 6.69 -1.06 7.32
CA ARG A 58 7.43 -0.23 6.37
C ARG A 58 8.56 -1.04 5.75
N GLU A 59 9.06 -0.58 4.62
CA GLU A 59 10.08 -1.28 3.82
C GLU A 59 11.51 -0.89 4.23
N GLN A 60 11.67 0.29 4.87
CA GLN A 60 12.95 0.81 5.30
C GLN A 60 12.85 1.45 6.67
N TRP A 61 13.95 1.36 7.42
CA TRP A 61 14.06 1.90 8.75
C TRP A 61 15.51 2.30 9.06
N PRO A 62 15.73 3.25 9.99
CA PRO A 62 17.07 3.54 10.48
C PRO A 62 17.62 2.35 11.26
N GLU A 63 18.94 2.20 11.25
CA GLU A 63 19.62 1.30 12.18
C GLU A 63 19.59 1.90 13.59
N SER A 64 19.01 1.15 14.52
CA SER A 64 18.82 1.50 15.93
C SER A 64 18.86 0.23 16.77
N ALA A 65 19.06 0.33 18.09
CA ALA A 65 19.09 -0.84 18.97
C ALA A 65 17.82 -1.71 18.82
N LEU A 66 16.65 -1.08 18.83
CA LEU A 66 15.36 -1.77 18.66
C LEU A 66 15.17 -2.37 17.27
N SER A 67 15.48 -1.63 16.20
CA SER A 67 15.35 -2.16 14.84
C SER A 67 16.31 -3.32 14.57
N LEU A 68 17.53 -3.27 15.10
CA LEU A 68 18.50 -4.37 15.02
C LEU A 68 18.03 -5.57 15.84
N GLN A 69 17.50 -5.37 17.05
CA GLN A 69 16.96 -6.45 17.87
C GLN A 69 15.81 -7.17 17.16
N LEU A 70 14.87 -6.42 16.58
CA LEU A 70 13.71 -6.98 15.85
C LEU A 70 14.15 -7.66 14.54
N SER A 71 14.96 -6.98 13.72
CA SER A 71 15.35 -7.48 12.39
C SER A 71 16.35 -8.64 12.42
N SER A 72 17.08 -8.83 13.52
CA SER A 72 17.96 -9.99 13.72
C SER A 72 17.26 -11.20 14.34
N HIS A 73 15.98 -11.07 14.73
CA HIS A 73 15.25 -12.18 15.33
C HIS A 73 15.06 -13.33 14.31
N PRO A 74 15.28 -14.61 14.68
CA PRO A 74 15.16 -15.73 13.75
C PRO A 74 13.79 -15.88 13.09
N HIS A 75 12.76 -15.36 13.74
CA HIS A 75 11.37 -15.36 13.24
C HIS A 75 10.94 -14.00 12.70
N PHE A 76 11.87 -13.21 12.16
CA PHE A 76 11.53 -12.06 11.33
C PHE A 76 11.04 -12.53 9.95
N VAL A 77 9.72 -12.56 9.79
CA VAL A 77 9.06 -13.08 8.61
C VAL A 77 9.34 -12.13 7.44
N ASN A 78 9.80 -12.69 6.32
CA ASN A 78 10.15 -11.97 5.09
C ASN A 78 11.31 -10.97 5.21
N GLY A 79 12.17 -11.06 6.23
CA GLY A 79 13.25 -10.08 6.46
C GLY A 79 14.05 -9.67 5.21
N PRO A 80 14.62 -10.63 4.44
CA PRO A 80 15.33 -10.32 3.19
C PRO A 80 14.45 -9.71 2.08
N VAL A 81 13.15 -10.02 2.07
CA VAL A 81 12.21 -9.51 1.07
C VAL A 81 11.97 -8.02 1.27
N PHE A 82 11.87 -7.52 2.52
CA PHE A 82 11.72 -6.09 2.79
C PHE A 82 12.86 -5.30 2.14
N SER A 83 14.12 -5.70 2.38
CA SER A 83 15.28 -5.04 1.77
C SER A 83 15.29 -5.13 0.24
N ARG A 84 14.91 -6.29 -0.33
CA ARG A 84 14.85 -6.48 -1.79
C ARG A 84 13.78 -5.59 -2.44
N LEU A 85 12.60 -5.48 -1.85
CA LEU A 85 11.51 -4.68 -2.44
C LEU A 85 11.63 -3.19 -2.13
N ALA A 86 12.37 -2.81 -1.09
CA ALA A 86 12.63 -1.41 -0.77
C ALA A 86 13.53 -0.67 -1.78
N ASP A 87 14.29 -1.42 -2.60
CA ASP A 87 15.07 -0.88 -3.70
C ASP A 87 14.34 -1.11 -5.04
N ARG A 88 13.97 -0.01 -5.72
CA ARG A 88 13.24 -0.04 -6.98
C ARG A 88 14.00 -0.76 -8.09
N PHE A 89 15.33 -0.75 -8.09
CA PHE A 89 16.12 -1.50 -9.06
C PHE A 89 15.92 -3.02 -8.89
N SER A 90 16.06 -3.54 -7.66
CA SER A 90 15.86 -4.97 -7.39
C SER A 90 14.40 -5.39 -7.48
N GLN A 91 13.47 -4.49 -7.16
CA GLN A 91 12.04 -4.71 -7.37
C GLN A 91 11.72 -4.84 -8.87
N LYS A 92 12.18 -3.92 -9.71
CA LYS A 92 11.97 -4.00 -11.16
C LYS A 92 12.67 -5.20 -11.80
N SER A 93 13.89 -5.50 -11.36
CA SER A 93 14.63 -6.68 -11.81
C SER A 93 13.88 -7.98 -11.48
N LEU A 94 13.18 -8.06 -10.34
CA LEU A 94 12.31 -9.18 -10.00
C LEU A 94 11.12 -9.29 -10.98
N LEU A 95 10.48 -8.16 -11.32
CA LEU A 95 9.37 -8.15 -12.28
C LEU A 95 9.84 -8.64 -13.66
N ASP A 96 10.99 -8.16 -14.14
CA ASP A 96 11.58 -8.60 -15.40
C ASP A 96 11.92 -10.10 -15.37
N GLN A 97 12.53 -10.58 -14.28
CA GLN A 97 12.86 -12.01 -14.07
C GLN A 97 11.60 -12.89 -14.20
N LEU A 98 10.47 -12.41 -13.67
CA LEU A 98 9.20 -13.13 -13.69
C LEU A 98 8.38 -12.88 -14.95
N SER A 99 8.87 -12.04 -15.87
CA SER A 99 8.10 -11.57 -17.04
C SER A 99 6.74 -10.97 -16.64
N VAL A 100 6.68 -10.33 -15.47
CA VAL A 100 5.51 -9.58 -15.01
C VAL A 100 5.57 -8.19 -15.64
N PRO A 101 4.53 -7.77 -16.39
CA PRO A 101 4.56 -6.48 -17.08
C PRO A 101 4.76 -5.30 -16.14
N THR A 102 5.67 -4.40 -16.51
CA THR A 102 5.94 -3.15 -15.81
C THR A 102 6.33 -2.07 -16.81
N ALA A 103 6.37 -0.80 -16.38
CA ALA A 103 6.85 0.29 -17.23
C ALA A 103 8.30 0.01 -17.67
N PRO A 104 8.64 0.15 -18.97
CA PRO A 104 10.01 0.06 -19.45
C PRO A 104 10.94 0.96 -18.65
N TRP A 105 12.09 0.42 -18.25
CA TRP A 105 12.94 1.07 -17.26
C TRP A 105 14.42 0.74 -17.45
N THR A 106 15.30 1.57 -16.88
CA THR A 106 16.74 1.31 -16.78
C THR A 106 17.29 1.84 -15.47
N LEU A 107 18.42 1.29 -15.02
CA LEU A 107 19.28 1.96 -14.04
C LEU A 107 19.85 3.25 -14.65
N VAL A 108 19.87 4.33 -13.86
CA VAL A 108 20.59 5.56 -14.20
C VAL A 108 21.99 5.45 -13.63
N ASP A 109 22.96 5.11 -14.46
CA ASP A 109 24.37 4.99 -14.09
C ASP A 109 25.21 6.23 -14.53
N ASP A 110 26.52 6.17 -14.35
CA ASP A 110 27.44 7.24 -14.74
C ASP A 110 27.53 7.49 -16.25
N ASN A 111 27.15 6.50 -17.07
CA ASN A 111 27.21 6.59 -18.53
C ASN A 111 25.88 7.00 -19.15
N THR A 112 24.79 6.94 -18.40
CA THR A 112 23.43 7.24 -18.86
C THR A 112 23.35 8.68 -19.38
N GLN A 113 22.87 8.84 -20.61
CA GLN A 113 22.70 10.16 -21.23
C GLN A 113 21.21 10.50 -21.34
N VAL A 114 20.85 11.74 -21.06
CA VAL A 114 19.45 12.21 -21.12
C VAL A 114 18.82 11.99 -22.51
N ASP A 115 19.60 12.22 -23.58
CA ASP A 115 19.15 12.00 -24.96
C ASP A 115 18.82 10.53 -25.23
N THR A 116 19.60 9.60 -24.67
CA THR A 116 19.33 8.16 -24.76
C THR A 116 18.05 7.79 -24.03
N LEU A 117 17.76 8.42 -22.88
CA LEU A 117 16.48 8.20 -22.17
C LEU A 117 15.29 8.66 -23.02
N TYR A 118 15.37 9.84 -23.65
CA TYR A 118 14.30 10.33 -24.52
C TYR A 118 14.08 9.46 -25.76
N GLN A 119 15.15 8.92 -26.34
CA GLN A 119 15.07 8.01 -27.49
C GLN A 119 14.34 6.71 -27.15
N HIS A 120 14.58 6.13 -25.97
CA HIS A 120 13.98 4.86 -25.57
C HIS A 120 12.58 5.01 -24.99
N TYR A 121 12.33 6.06 -24.21
CA TYR A 121 11.13 6.19 -23.38
C TYR A 121 10.20 7.33 -23.83
N GLY A 122 10.59 8.09 -24.85
CA GLY A 122 9.83 9.21 -25.36
C GLY A 122 10.08 10.53 -24.62
N PRO A 123 9.29 11.58 -24.90
CA PRO A 123 9.61 12.96 -24.52
C PRO A 123 9.45 13.25 -23.02
N ARG A 124 8.89 12.32 -22.25
CA ARG A 124 8.66 12.42 -20.81
C ARG A 124 9.19 11.15 -20.14
N VAL A 125 10.19 11.31 -19.27
CA VAL A 125 10.81 10.22 -18.53
C VAL A 125 10.71 10.53 -17.04
N LEU A 126 10.29 9.54 -16.26
CA LEU A 126 10.21 9.67 -14.81
C LEU A 126 11.42 9.00 -14.18
N MET A 127 12.28 9.78 -13.54
CA MET A 127 13.33 9.26 -12.68
C MET A 127 12.78 9.03 -11.27
N LYS A 128 13.11 7.89 -10.67
CA LYS A 128 12.76 7.56 -9.29
C LYS A 128 14.03 7.14 -8.53
N ARG A 129 14.24 7.70 -7.35
CA ARG A 129 15.28 7.23 -6.42
C ARG A 129 15.05 5.74 -6.13
N ARG A 130 16.13 4.97 -6.13
CA ARG A 130 16.12 3.54 -5.81
C ARG A 130 15.48 3.27 -4.45
N THR A 131 15.79 4.10 -3.46
CA THR A 131 15.32 3.97 -2.07
C THR A 131 14.80 5.29 -1.53
N GLY A 132 14.02 5.26 -0.43
CA GLY A 132 13.57 6.45 0.30
C GLY A 132 12.50 7.32 -0.37
N GLY A 133 12.02 6.96 -1.56
CA GLY A 133 10.90 7.64 -2.23
C GLY A 133 9.54 7.13 -1.75
N TYR A 134 8.63 8.05 -1.42
CA TYR A 134 7.25 7.77 -1.00
C TYR A 134 6.35 8.96 -1.33
N ASP A 135 5.06 8.73 -1.57
CA ASP A 135 4.06 9.80 -1.80
C ASP A 135 4.55 10.87 -2.80
N GLY A 136 5.08 10.43 -3.96
CA GLY A 136 5.64 11.31 -5.00
C GLY A 136 7.05 11.88 -4.71
N LYS A 137 7.58 11.77 -3.49
CA LYS A 137 8.94 12.21 -3.14
C LYS A 137 9.99 11.28 -3.74
N GLY A 138 11.18 11.85 -4.00
CA GLY A 138 12.27 11.10 -4.64
C GLY A 138 11.98 10.79 -6.10
N GLN A 139 11.13 11.60 -6.75
CA GLN A 139 10.86 11.52 -8.19
C GLN A 139 11.31 12.80 -8.89
N HIS A 140 11.80 12.68 -10.12
CA HIS A 140 12.24 13.80 -10.94
C HIS A 140 11.78 13.59 -12.39
N TRP A 141 11.07 14.58 -12.93
CA TRP A 141 10.58 14.52 -14.31
C TRP A 141 11.59 15.11 -15.26
N LEU A 142 12.03 14.30 -16.23
CA LEU A 142 12.76 14.77 -17.39
C LEU A 142 11.76 15.00 -18.52
N LYS A 143 11.69 16.24 -18.99
CA LYS A 143 10.83 16.64 -20.10
C LYS A 143 11.69 17.23 -21.19
N GLN A 144 11.65 16.63 -22.37
CA GLN A 144 12.52 17.01 -23.49
C GLN A 144 12.39 18.50 -23.86
N ALA A 145 11.18 19.07 -23.76
CA ALA A 145 10.91 20.48 -24.07
C ALA A 145 11.55 21.46 -23.06
N GLU A 146 11.90 21.02 -21.86
CA GLU A 146 12.47 21.86 -20.79
C GLU A 146 14.02 21.80 -20.77
N ALA A 147 14.63 20.97 -21.63
CA ALA A 147 16.09 20.80 -21.75
C ALA A 147 16.82 20.53 -20.41
N GLY A 148 16.15 19.85 -19.48
CA GLY A 148 16.75 19.40 -18.21
C GLY A 148 17.73 18.23 -18.40
N ASP A 149 18.69 18.12 -17.49
CA ASP A 149 19.69 17.03 -17.46
C ASP A 149 19.51 16.16 -16.20
N ILE A 150 20.14 14.97 -16.21
CA ILE A 150 20.17 14.03 -15.09
C ILE A 150 20.94 14.67 -13.93
N PRO A 151 20.33 14.86 -12.74
CA PRO A 151 21.06 15.41 -11.60
C PRO A 151 22.19 14.48 -11.16
N ASN A 152 23.39 15.03 -10.94
CA ASN A 152 24.58 14.24 -10.60
C ASN A 152 24.40 13.38 -9.34
N ASP A 153 23.66 13.87 -8.36
CA ASP A 153 23.40 13.16 -7.11
C ASP A 153 22.40 12.01 -7.26
N TRP A 154 21.84 11.76 -8.45
CA TRP A 154 20.93 10.65 -8.76
C TRP A 154 21.61 9.49 -9.48
N ARG A 155 22.84 9.68 -9.99
CA ARG A 155 23.56 8.62 -10.70
C ARG A 155 23.88 7.45 -9.77
N ASN A 156 23.71 6.24 -10.29
CA ASN A 156 23.73 4.95 -9.59
C ASN A 156 22.70 4.79 -8.45
N LEU A 157 21.89 5.83 -8.18
CA LEU A 157 20.94 5.93 -7.07
C LEU A 157 19.49 6.08 -7.55
N ALA A 158 19.25 5.96 -8.84
CA ALA A 158 17.93 6.10 -9.45
C ALA A 158 17.71 5.12 -10.59
N ILE A 159 16.44 4.86 -10.86
CA ILE A 159 15.98 4.26 -12.11
C ILE A 159 15.28 5.34 -12.94
N ALA A 160 15.25 5.16 -14.26
CA ALA A 160 14.46 5.95 -15.18
C ALA A 160 13.41 5.05 -15.82
N GLU A 161 12.17 5.52 -15.88
CA GLU A 161 11.02 4.79 -16.40
C GLU A 161 10.31 5.59 -17.49
N GLN A 162 9.73 4.87 -18.44
CA GLN A 162 8.78 5.45 -19.38
C GLN A 162 7.56 6.02 -18.63
N ALA A 163 7.16 7.24 -19.00
CA ALA A 163 5.89 7.79 -18.57
C ALA A 163 4.74 7.02 -19.23
N ILE A 164 4.03 6.23 -18.45
CA ILE A 164 2.87 5.47 -18.93
C ILE A 164 1.65 6.39 -19.00
N ASN A 165 1.03 6.47 -20.17
CA ASN A 165 -0.29 7.07 -20.34
C ASN A 165 -1.33 6.00 -20.01
N PHE A 166 -1.66 5.89 -18.73
CA PHE A 166 -2.62 4.90 -18.24
C PHE A 166 -4.04 5.46 -18.23
N ASP A 167 -5.01 4.56 -18.34
CA ASP A 167 -6.42 4.90 -18.18
C ASP A 167 -6.74 5.13 -16.70
N GLU A 168 -6.23 4.24 -15.84
CA GLU A 168 -6.56 4.19 -14.41
C GLU A 168 -5.43 3.61 -13.57
N GLU A 169 -5.40 3.94 -12.28
CA GLU A 169 -4.54 3.29 -11.29
C GLU A 169 -5.38 2.31 -10.46
N VAL A 170 -4.94 1.06 -10.39
CA VAL A 170 -5.59 0.02 -9.58
C VAL A 170 -4.58 -0.63 -8.65
N SER A 171 -5.07 -1.27 -7.60
CA SER A 171 -4.22 -2.11 -6.76
C SER A 171 -4.91 -3.43 -6.44
N LEU A 172 -4.11 -4.50 -6.40
CA LEU A 172 -4.52 -5.77 -5.83
C LEU A 172 -3.90 -5.93 -4.45
N VAL A 173 -4.73 -6.22 -3.44
CA VAL A 173 -4.27 -6.64 -2.11
C VAL A 173 -4.51 -8.14 -1.99
N GLY A 174 -3.45 -8.88 -1.69
CA GLY A 174 -3.49 -10.33 -1.51
C GLY A 174 -2.69 -10.77 -0.31
N VAL A 175 -2.87 -12.03 0.05
CA VAL A 175 -2.09 -12.71 1.08
C VAL A 175 -1.54 -14.02 0.52
N ARG A 176 -0.35 -14.41 0.98
CA ARG A 176 0.15 -15.78 0.83
C ARG A 176 0.41 -16.39 2.20
N THR A 177 -0.04 -17.62 2.41
CA THR A 177 0.21 -18.38 3.65
C THR A 177 1.58 -19.06 3.61
N ARG A 178 2.00 -19.64 4.74
CA ARG A 178 3.26 -20.41 4.81
C ARG A 178 3.21 -21.67 3.94
N GLU A 179 2.02 -22.23 3.76
CA GLU A 179 1.71 -23.38 2.91
C GLU A 179 1.68 -23.01 1.42
N GLY A 180 1.75 -21.71 1.09
CA GLY A 180 1.76 -21.20 -0.27
C GLY A 180 0.38 -20.94 -0.88
N GLU A 181 -0.69 -21.03 -0.08
CA GLU A 181 -2.03 -20.67 -0.54
C GLU A 181 -2.14 -19.15 -0.68
N CYS A 182 -2.68 -18.71 -1.82
CA CYS A 182 -2.89 -17.29 -2.09
C CYS A 182 -4.38 -16.97 -2.08
N VAL A 183 -4.72 -15.82 -1.47
CA VAL A 183 -6.09 -15.34 -1.34
C VAL A 183 -6.10 -13.83 -1.59
N PHE A 184 -7.10 -13.34 -2.33
CA PHE A 184 -7.10 -11.97 -2.86
C PHE A 184 -8.42 -11.24 -2.56
N TYR A 185 -8.31 -9.92 -2.35
CA TYR A 185 -9.45 -9.02 -2.45
C TYR A 185 -9.70 -8.64 -3.92
N PRO A 186 -10.89 -8.09 -4.24
CA PRO A 186 -11.12 -7.49 -5.55
C PRO A 186 -10.15 -6.33 -5.83
N LEU A 187 -9.88 -6.09 -7.11
CA LEU A 187 -9.18 -4.91 -7.57
C LEU A 187 -9.83 -3.64 -7.00
N THR A 188 -8.96 -2.74 -6.55
CA THR A 188 -9.34 -1.44 -6.01
C THR A 188 -8.89 -0.36 -6.97
N LEU A 189 -9.80 0.49 -7.40
CA LEU A 189 -9.48 1.70 -8.15
C LEU A 189 -8.94 2.76 -7.20
N ASN A 190 -7.88 3.45 -7.59
CA ASN A 190 -7.19 4.43 -6.76
C ASN A 190 -7.07 5.77 -7.48
N LEU A 191 -7.29 6.84 -6.74
CA LEU A 191 -7.01 8.21 -7.19
C LEU A 191 -5.81 8.76 -6.44
N HIS A 192 -4.73 9.03 -7.15
CA HIS A 192 -3.60 9.79 -6.65
C HIS A 192 -3.69 11.25 -7.09
N GLN A 193 -3.42 12.17 -6.17
CA GLN A 193 -3.22 13.59 -6.49
C GLN A 193 -1.88 14.03 -5.89
N ASP A 194 -1.02 14.63 -6.72
CA ASP A 194 0.34 15.04 -6.33
C ASP A 194 1.16 13.89 -5.69
N GLY A 195 0.93 12.67 -6.16
CA GLY A 195 1.59 11.45 -5.67
C GLY A 195 1.03 10.90 -4.35
N ILE A 196 -0.05 11.46 -3.81
CA ILE A 196 -0.71 11.00 -2.57
C ILE A 196 -2.04 10.33 -2.90
N LEU A 197 -2.30 9.15 -2.33
CA LEU A 197 -3.58 8.45 -2.46
C LEU A 197 -4.69 9.25 -1.77
N MET A 198 -5.65 9.76 -2.54
CA MET A 198 -6.77 10.55 -2.05
C MET A 198 -8.03 9.71 -1.82
N ALA A 199 -8.33 8.79 -2.74
CA ALA A 199 -9.52 7.96 -2.65
C ALA A 199 -9.29 6.57 -3.26
N SER A 200 -10.07 5.60 -2.76
CA SER A 200 -10.11 4.23 -3.29
C SER A 200 -11.55 3.74 -3.40
N ILE A 201 -11.87 2.95 -4.43
CA ILE A 201 -13.20 2.36 -4.64
C ILE A 201 -13.06 0.87 -4.93
N SER A 202 -13.77 0.02 -4.19
CA SER A 202 -13.80 -1.42 -4.44
C SER A 202 -15.06 -2.10 -3.88
N PRO A 203 -15.55 -3.17 -4.52
CA PRO A 203 -15.19 -3.64 -5.85
C PRO A 203 -15.80 -2.74 -6.93
N LEU A 204 -15.30 -2.85 -8.17
CA LEU A 204 -15.96 -2.30 -9.35
C LEU A 204 -16.11 -3.42 -10.37
N THR A 205 -17.35 -3.67 -10.82
CA THR A 205 -17.69 -4.72 -11.78
C THR A 205 -16.88 -4.56 -13.07
N ARG A 206 -16.69 -3.32 -13.54
CA ARG A 206 -15.89 -3.03 -14.75
C ARG A 206 -14.41 -3.43 -14.66
N LEU A 207 -13.88 -3.68 -13.45
CA LEU A 207 -12.52 -4.18 -13.24
C LEU A 207 -12.44 -5.71 -13.19
N SER A 208 -13.58 -6.42 -13.12
CA SER A 208 -13.61 -7.89 -12.99
C SER A 208 -12.86 -8.63 -14.10
N PRO A 209 -12.88 -8.19 -15.38
CA PRO A 209 -12.10 -8.84 -16.43
C PRO A 209 -10.58 -8.87 -16.18
N LEU A 210 -10.05 -7.92 -15.40
CA LEU A 210 -8.62 -7.79 -15.10
C LEU A 210 -8.20 -8.56 -13.84
N GLN A 211 -9.16 -9.07 -13.05
CA GLN A 211 -8.90 -9.69 -11.75
C GLN A 211 -7.95 -10.89 -11.87
N ALA A 212 -8.23 -11.82 -12.79
CA ALA A 212 -7.42 -13.01 -12.98
C ALA A 212 -5.97 -12.69 -13.41
N GLN A 213 -5.79 -11.65 -14.23
CA GLN A 213 -4.47 -11.16 -14.61
C GLN A 213 -3.70 -10.65 -13.39
N ALA A 214 -4.34 -9.80 -12.58
CA ALA A 214 -3.74 -9.25 -11.37
C ALA A 214 -3.37 -10.35 -10.36
N GLU A 215 -4.26 -11.31 -10.13
CA GLU A 215 -4.02 -12.43 -9.21
C GLU A 215 -2.87 -13.32 -9.68
N ALA A 216 -2.77 -13.60 -10.99
CA ALA A 216 -1.67 -14.37 -11.56
C ALA A 216 -0.31 -13.66 -11.35
N MET A 217 -0.24 -12.36 -11.62
CA MET A 217 0.98 -11.56 -11.41
C MET A 217 1.40 -11.54 -9.94
N LEU A 218 0.47 -11.22 -9.03
CA LEU A 218 0.79 -11.13 -7.60
C LEU A 218 1.10 -12.51 -6.99
N SER A 219 0.42 -13.57 -7.44
CA SER A 219 0.76 -14.95 -7.05
C SER A 219 2.19 -15.30 -7.44
N ALA A 220 2.57 -15.06 -8.70
CA ALA A 220 3.92 -15.35 -9.19
C ALA A 220 5.00 -14.63 -8.35
N ILE A 221 4.77 -13.36 -8.04
CA ILE A 221 5.66 -12.55 -7.20
C ILE A 221 5.76 -13.13 -5.78
N MET A 222 4.63 -13.40 -5.12
CA MET A 222 4.62 -13.93 -3.75
C MET A 222 5.23 -15.34 -3.67
N HIS A 223 5.08 -16.16 -4.72
CA HIS A 223 5.70 -17.48 -4.79
C HIS A 223 7.21 -17.42 -4.98
N GLU A 224 7.72 -16.59 -5.91
CA GLU A 224 9.17 -16.40 -6.12
C GLU A 224 9.88 -15.88 -4.86
N LEU A 225 9.19 -15.03 -4.10
CA LEU A 225 9.73 -14.48 -2.85
C LEU A 225 9.51 -15.40 -1.64
N GLU A 226 8.82 -16.52 -1.81
CA GLU A 226 8.30 -17.36 -0.72
C GLU A 226 7.61 -16.53 0.39
N TYR A 227 6.94 -15.44 0.00
CA TYR A 227 6.42 -14.42 0.90
C TYR A 227 5.28 -14.94 1.77
N VAL A 228 5.26 -14.58 3.06
CA VAL A 228 4.19 -14.95 4.00
C VAL A 228 3.58 -13.71 4.62
N GLY A 229 2.30 -13.45 4.36
CA GLY A 229 1.62 -12.23 4.79
C GLY A 229 0.93 -11.51 3.64
N VAL A 230 0.53 -10.26 3.90
CA VAL A 230 -0.21 -9.44 2.94
C VAL A 230 0.78 -8.64 2.10
N MET A 231 0.55 -8.62 0.79
CA MET A 231 1.27 -7.78 -0.16
C MET A 231 0.27 -7.02 -1.01
N ALA A 232 0.57 -5.76 -1.30
CA ALA A 232 -0.16 -4.98 -2.29
C ALA A 232 0.67 -4.79 -3.55
N MET A 233 0.00 -4.85 -4.70
CA MET A 233 0.56 -4.61 -6.01
C MET A 233 -0.22 -3.48 -6.68
N GLU A 234 0.42 -2.32 -6.84
CA GLU A 234 -0.12 -1.20 -7.59
C GLU A 234 0.14 -1.40 -9.08
N CYS A 235 -0.87 -1.13 -9.90
CA CYS A 235 -0.81 -1.28 -11.33
C CYS A 235 -1.37 -0.05 -12.05
N PHE A 236 -0.79 0.24 -13.20
CA PHE A 236 -1.41 1.06 -14.22
C PHE A 236 -2.24 0.16 -15.13
N ARG A 237 -3.50 0.54 -15.40
CA ARG A 237 -4.33 -0.07 -16.43
C ARG A 237 -4.11 0.65 -17.76
N VAL A 238 -3.83 -0.11 -18.82
CA VAL A 238 -3.73 0.39 -20.20
C VAL A 238 -4.58 -0.51 -21.09
N GLY A 239 -5.79 -0.07 -21.40
CA GLY A 239 -6.80 -0.88 -22.08
C GLY A 239 -7.20 -2.09 -21.23
N ASP A 240 -6.87 -3.28 -21.74
CA ASP A 240 -7.15 -4.57 -21.10
C ASP A 240 -5.91 -5.18 -20.44
N GLU A 241 -4.83 -4.41 -20.28
CA GLU A 241 -3.57 -4.85 -19.69
C GLU A 241 -3.26 -4.11 -18.39
N LEU A 242 -2.53 -4.79 -17.50
CA LEU A 242 -2.01 -4.23 -16.25
C LEU A 242 -0.48 -4.18 -16.27
N LEU A 243 0.08 -3.03 -15.90
CA LEU A 243 1.51 -2.84 -15.70
C LEU A 243 1.79 -2.57 -14.22
N VAL A 244 2.59 -3.41 -13.56
CA VAL A 244 2.96 -3.20 -12.15
C VAL A 244 3.77 -1.91 -12.02
N ASN A 245 3.32 -1.00 -11.15
CA ASN A 245 4.01 0.23 -10.79
C ASN A 245 4.91 0.01 -9.57
N GLU A 246 4.36 -0.53 -8.48
CA GLU A 246 5.05 -0.69 -7.21
C GLU A 246 4.46 -1.86 -6.38
N LEU A 247 5.33 -2.50 -5.58
CA LEU A 247 4.99 -3.53 -4.63
C LEU A 247 5.18 -3.03 -3.20
N ALA A 248 4.21 -3.31 -2.33
CA ALA A 248 4.31 -3.07 -0.89
C ALA A 248 4.25 -4.42 -0.13
N PRO A 249 5.35 -4.91 0.48
CA PRO A 249 5.40 -6.15 1.25
C PRO A 249 4.75 -6.02 2.64
N ARG A 250 3.55 -5.45 2.69
CA ARG A 250 2.79 -5.18 3.91
C ARG A 250 1.34 -4.87 3.57
N VAL A 251 0.53 -4.70 4.62
CA VAL A 251 -0.77 -4.00 4.52
C VAL A 251 -0.60 -2.62 3.88
N HIS A 252 -1.60 -2.22 3.10
CA HIS A 252 -1.51 -1.07 2.21
C HIS A 252 -2.70 -0.11 2.35
N ASN A 253 -2.47 1.17 2.06
CA ASN A 253 -3.47 2.23 2.20
C ASN A 253 -4.70 1.97 1.32
N SER A 254 -4.48 1.54 0.07
CA SER A 254 -5.57 1.17 -0.83
C SER A 254 -6.41 -0.02 -0.36
N GLY A 255 -5.95 -0.79 0.63
CA GLY A 255 -6.73 -1.88 1.24
C GLY A 255 -7.54 -1.47 2.47
N HIS A 256 -7.50 -0.21 2.92
CA HIS A 256 -8.17 0.18 4.17
C HIS A 256 -9.69 0.07 4.10
N TRP A 257 -10.28 0.16 2.90
CA TRP A 257 -11.70 -0.08 2.69
C TRP A 257 -12.17 -1.46 3.18
N THR A 258 -11.26 -2.45 3.24
CA THR A 258 -11.59 -3.81 3.70
C THR A 258 -12.11 -3.86 5.13
N GLN A 259 -11.77 -2.85 5.96
CA GLN A 259 -12.22 -2.75 7.36
C GLN A 259 -13.74 -2.57 7.48
N ALA A 260 -14.36 -1.83 6.56
CA ALA A 260 -15.82 -1.67 6.51
C ALA A 260 -16.50 -2.57 5.46
N GLY A 261 -15.78 -2.91 4.38
CA GLY A 261 -16.35 -3.58 3.21
C GLY A 261 -16.34 -5.11 3.27
N THR A 262 -15.62 -5.73 4.21
CA THR A 262 -15.41 -7.19 4.22
C THR A 262 -15.55 -7.78 5.62
N HIS A 263 -15.73 -9.10 5.71
CA HIS A 263 -15.79 -9.80 7.00
C HIS A 263 -14.42 -10.04 7.65
N MET A 264 -13.34 -9.85 6.90
CA MET A 264 -11.96 -10.05 7.33
C MET A 264 -11.14 -9.00 6.60
N ASP A 265 -10.69 -7.98 7.32
CA ASP A 265 -9.88 -6.91 6.76
C ASP A 265 -8.43 -7.34 6.51
N GLN A 266 -7.68 -6.55 5.74
CA GLN A 266 -6.30 -6.86 5.38
C GLN A 266 -5.36 -7.01 6.60
N PHE A 267 -5.67 -6.37 7.72
CA PHE A 267 -4.84 -6.44 8.93
C PHE A 267 -5.06 -7.78 9.64
N GLN A 268 -6.32 -8.20 9.78
CA GLN A 268 -6.66 -9.55 10.21
C GLN A 268 -6.06 -10.59 9.26
N LEU A 269 -6.16 -10.37 7.95
CA LEU A 269 -5.61 -11.26 6.93
C LEU A 269 -4.10 -11.44 7.10
N HIS A 270 -3.36 -10.34 7.32
CA HIS A 270 -1.93 -10.37 7.57
C HIS A 270 -1.58 -11.15 8.83
N LEU A 271 -2.22 -10.85 9.96
CA LEU A 271 -1.97 -11.53 11.23
C LEU A 271 -2.29 -13.03 11.15
N ARG A 272 -3.37 -13.41 10.46
CA ARG A 272 -3.72 -14.83 10.29
C ARG A 272 -2.65 -15.58 9.51
N ALA A 273 -2.11 -15.00 8.44
CA ALA A 273 -1.03 -15.61 7.67
C ALA A 273 0.25 -15.78 8.49
N LEU A 274 0.60 -14.77 9.29
CA LEU A 274 1.77 -14.82 10.17
C LEU A 274 1.63 -15.89 11.28
N CYS A 275 0.43 -16.00 11.86
CA CYS A 275 0.13 -16.88 12.99
C CYS A 275 -0.35 -18.28 12.59
N GLY A 276 -0.42 -18.61 11.30
CA GLY A 276 -0.91 -19.92 10.83
C GLY A 276 -2.39 -20.17 11.15
N ILE A 277 -3.21 -19.12 11.15
CA ILE A 277 -4.66 -19.19 11.36
C ILE A 277 -5.34 -19.33 10.00
N ALA A 278 -6.46 -20.07 9.94
CA ALA A 278 -7.20 -20.31 8.71
C ALA A 278 -7.63 -19.02 7.98
N ILE A 279 -7.43 -19.01 6.67
CA ILE A 279 -7.75 -17.90 5.76
C ILE A 279 -8.73 -18.40 4.70
N PRO A 280 -10.06 -18.22 4.89
CA PRO A 280 -11.02 -18.45 3.81
C PRO A 280 -10.95 -17.30 2.79
N GLN A 281 -11.56 -17.50 1.62
CA GLN A 281 -11.74 -16.44 0.63
C GLN A 281 -12.54 -15.26 1.21
N PRO A 282 -12.01 -14.01 1.20
CA PRO A 282 -12.71 -12.82 1.63
C PRO A 282 -14.05 -12.66 0.90
N GLN A 283 -15.07 -12.37 1.69
CA GLN A 283 -16.41 -12.03 1.21
C GLN A 283 -16.58 -10.53 1.38
N VAL A 284 -16.95 -9.86 0.29
CA VAL A 284 -17.30 -8.45 0.27
C VAL A 284 -18.76 -8.32 0.70
N ASN A 285 -18.99 -7.61 1.79
CA ASN A 285 -20.34 -7.34 2.30
C ASN A 285 -20.97 -6.14 1.61
N PHE A 286 -20.16 -5.10 1.35
CA PHE A 286 -20.59 -3.87 0.71
C PHE A 286 -19.49 -3.36 -0.22
N GLN A 287 -19.90 -2.71 -1.30
CA GLN A 287 -19.00 -1.83 -2.01
C GLN A 287 -18.60 -0.68 -1.09
N CYS A 288 -17.33 -0.32 -1.09
CA CYS A 288 -16.77 0.66 -0.19
C CYS A 288 -15.99 1.73 -0.94
N VAL A 289 -16.12 2.97 -0.48
CA VAL A 289 -15.26 4.08 -0.88
C VAL A 289 -14.41 4.46 0.32
N MET A 290 -13.09 4.50 0.15
CA MET A 290 -12.18 5.06 1.15
C MET A 290 -11.78 6.46 0.72
N VAL A 291 -11.83 7.43 1.63
CA VAL A 291 -11.31 8.79 1.45
C VAL A 291 -10.21 9.02 2.49
N ASN A 292 -8.98 9.30 2.03
CA ASN A 292 -7.88 9.61 2.94
C ASN A 292 -8.05 11.00 3.54
N LEU A 293 -7.67 11.17 4.81
CA LEU A 293 -7.64 12.46 5.50
C LEU A 293 -6.19 12.93 5.58
N ILE A 294 -5.85 13.93 4.77
CA ILE A 294 -4.51 14.47 4.57
C ILE A 294 -4.40 15.88 5.13
N GLY A 295 -3.62 16.05 6.20
CA GLY A 295 -3.24 17.35 6.76
C GLY A 295 -4.39 18.26 7.18
N ILE A 296 -5.54 17.69 7.52
CA ILE A 296 -6.74 18.39 8.00
C ILE A 296 -7.07 17.98 9.43
N ASP A 297 -7.72 18.86 10.18
CA ASP A 297 -8.18 18.54 11.53
C ASP A 297 -9.33 17.53 11.52
N ASN A 298 -9.48 16.82 12.64
CA ASN A 298 -10.62 15.94 12.85
C ASN A 298 -11.91 16.75 12.91
N ASP A 299 -12.91 16.36 12.12
CA ASP A 299 -14.22 16.97 12.12
C ASP A 299 -15.29 15.97 12.59
N PRO A 300 -15.91 16.19 13.76
CA PRO A 300 -16.96 15.33 14.30
C PRO A 300 -18.17 15.15 13.38
N ARG A 301 -18.41 16.07 12.41
CA ARG A 301 -19.51 15.94 11.45
C ARG A 301 -19.39 14.68 10.60
N TRP A 302 -18.18 14.17 10.35
CA TRP A 302 -18.01 12.94 9.56
C TRP A 302 -18.68 11.72 10.22
N LEU A 303 -18.71 11.67 11.55
CA LEU A 303 -19.38 10.62 12.32
C LEU A 303 -20.92 10.67 12.22
N SER A 304 -21.49 11.78 11.70
CA SER A 304 -22.92 11.91 11.47
C SER A 304 -23.39 11.29 10.15
N LEU A 305 -22.46 10.88 9.28
CA LEU A 305 -22.79 10.18 8.05
C LEU A 305 -23.21 8.74 8.38
N PRO A 306 -24.43 8.31 8.00
CA PRO A 306 -24.99 7.03 8.45
C PRO A 306 -24.27 5.81 7.90
N ASN A 307 -23.44 5.98 6.86
CA ASN A 307 -22.71 4.93 6.20
C ASN A 307 -21.19 5.10 6.28
N ALA A 308 -20.70 6.02 7.12
CA ALA A 308 -19.27 6.28 7.28
C ALA A 308 -18.72 5.63 8.54
N GLU A 309 -17.47 5.18 8.41
CA GLU A 309 -16.64 4.79 9.53
C GLU A 309 -15.35 5.61 9.51
N LEU A 310 -15.04 6.28 10.62
CA LEU A 310 -13.87 7.12 10.77
C LEU A 310 -12.74 6.37 11.45
N TYR A 311 -11.60 6.34 10.79
CA TYR A 311 -10.34 5.85 11.33
C TYR A 311 -9.39 7.03 11.53
N TRP A 312 -9.25 7.46 12.79
CA TRP A 312 -8.36 8.57 13.14
C TRP A 312 -7.05 8.05 13.72
N TYR A 313 -5.91 8.45 13.15
CA TYR A 313 -4.60 7.87 13.48
C TYR A 313 -3.93 8.50 14.71
N ASN A 314 -4.59 9.48 15.36
CA ASN A 314 -4.05 10.22 16.49
C ASN A 314 -2.64 10.79 16.23
N LYS A 315 -2.42 11.33 15.03
CA LYS A 315 -1.17 11.97 14.62
C LYS A 315 -1.30 13.48 14.68
N GLU A 316 -0.20 14.16 14.99
CA GLU A 316 -0.11 15.60 14.80
C GLU A 316 -0.39 15.97 13.34
N VAL A 317 -1.36 16.87 13.15
CA VAL A 317 -1.80 17.34 11.84
C VAL A 317 -0.72 18.21 11.22
N ARG A 318 -0.25 17.82 10.03
CA ARG A 318 0.74 18.57 9.24
C ARG A 318 0.36 18.50 7.76
N PRO A 319 0.68 19.53 6.95
CA PRO A 319 0.46 19.50 5.51
C PRO A 319 1.03 18.23 4.87
N GLY A 320 0.23 17.57 4.03
CA GLY A 320 0.61 16.33 3.35
C GLY A 320 0.67 15.07 4.23
N ARG A 321 0.39 15.16 5.54
CA ARG A 321 0.43 13.99 6.44
C ARG A 321 -0.91 13.26 6.46
N LYS A 322 -0.88 11.95 6.24
CA LYS A 322 -2.03 11.05 6.49
C LYS A 322 -2.37 11.04 7.98
N VAL A 323 -3.53 11.58 8.35
CA VAL A 323 -4.01 11.71 9.74
C VAL A 323 -5.21 10.81 10.05
N GLY A 324 -5.87 10.29 9.02
CA GLY A 324 -6.94 9.32 9.13
C GLY A 324 -7.45 8.86 7.76
N HIS A 325 -8.54 8.10 7.76
CA HIS A 325 -9.36 7.85 6.57
C HIS A 325 -10.83 7.69 6.96
N LEU A 326 -11.72 7.89 5.99
CA LEU A 326 -13.14 7.56 6.08
C LEU A 326 -13.42 6.39 5.15
N ASN A 327 -14.07 5.35 5.67
CA ASN A 327 -14.67 4.31 4.84
C ASN A 327 -16.17 4.55 4.73
N LEU A 328 -16.70 4.65 3.51
CA LEU A 328 -18.11 4.78 3.23
C LEU A 328 -18.62 3.44 2.68
N SER A 329 -19.48 2.76 3.43
CA SER A 329 -20.22 1.60 2.92
C SER A 329 -21.29 2.08 1.94
N VAL A 330 -21.35 1.53 0.74
CA VAL A 330 -22.22 2.01 -0.33
C VAL A 330 -23.26 0.95 -0.69
N PRO A 331 -24.43 0.95 -0.04
CA PRO A 331 -25.51 0.02 -0.37
C PRO A 331 -26.22 0.38 -1.70
N ASN A 332 -26.17 1.65 -2.11
CA ASN A 332 -26.69 2.14 -3.39
C ASN A 332 -26.14 3.55 -3.69
N GLN A 333 -26.33 4.00 -4.94
CA GLN A 333 -25.88 5.30 -5.41
C GLN A 333 -26.49 6.49 -4.66
N THR A 334 -27.75 6.39 -4.22
CA THR A 334 -28.42 7.49 -3.50
C THR A 334 -27.72 7.79 -2.18
N VAL A 335 -27.36 6.75 -1.42
CA VAL A 335 -26.64 6.90 -0.16
C VAL A 335 -25.25 7.50 -0.40
N LEU A 336 -24.52 7.03 -1.42
CA LEU A 336 -23.23 7.63 -1.78
C LEU A 336 -23.37 9.12 -2.12
N ASN A 337 -24.32 9.48 -2.98
CA ASN A 337 -24.53 10.86 -3.40
C ASN A 337 -24.82 11.79 -2.22
N GLN A 338 -25.63 11.33 -1.26
CA GLN A 338 -25.94 12.10 -0.05
C GLN A 338 -24.70 12.32 0.81
N SER A 339 -23.91 11.28 1.05
CA SER A 339 -22.69 11.38 1.87
C SER A 339 -21.62 12.21 1.19
N ILE A 340 -21.43 12.07 -0.12
CA ILE A 340 -20.48 12.89 -0.87
C ILE A 340 -20.92 14.36 -0.91
N ALA A 341 -22.21 14.67 -1.09
CA ALA A 341 -22.70 16.05 -1.05
C ALA A 341 -22.46 16.73 0.31
N ALA A 342 -22.66 15.98 1.39
CA ALA A 342 -22.32 16.45 2.73
C ALA A 342 -20.81 16.68 2.88
N LEU A 343 -19.97 15.73 2.46
CA LEU A 343 -18.52 15.86 2.50
C LEU A 343 -18.01 17.03 1.65
N GLN A 344 -18.60 17.29 0.48
CA GLN A 344 -18.25 18.46 -0.35
C GLN A 344 -18.52 19.78 0.38
N THR A 345 -19.51 19.82 1.27
CA THR A 345 -19.80 21.01 2.09
C THR A 345 -18.84 21.15 3.26
N TRP A 346 -18.36 20.03 3.82
CA TRP A 346 -17.58 20.04 5.06
C TRP A 346 -16.07 20.03 4.84
N MET A 347 -15.61 19.40 3.76
CA MET A 347 -14.19 19.20 3.47
C MET A 347 -13.57 20.40 2.74
N PRO A 348 -12.27 20.68 2.96
CA PRO A 348 -11.55 21.73 2.26
C PRO A 348 -11.53 21.56 0.73
N ILE A 349 -11.18 22.64 0.03
CA ILE A 349 -11.21 22.72 -1.44
C ILE A 349 -10.43 21.58 -2.13
N GLN A 350 -9.32 21.12 -1.54
CA GLN A 350 -8.51 20.03 -2.11
C GLN A 350 -9.26 18.69 -2.24
N TYR A 351 -10.40 18.51 -1.54
CA TYR A 351 -11.22 17.32 -1.64
C TYR A 351 -12.31 17.40 -2.70
N GLN A 352 -12.59 18.58 -3.27
CA GLN A 352 -13.70 18.72 -4.22
C GLN A 352 -13.47 17.86 -5.48
N ALA A 353 -12.25 17.86 -6.02
CA ALA A 353 -11.91 17.03 -7.17
C ALA A 353 -11.95 15.52 -6.84
N PRO A 354 -11.31 15.02 -5.76
CA PRO A 354 -11.46 13.63 -5.34
C PRO A 354 -12.92 13.17 -5.10
N LEU A 355 -13.72 14.01 -4.45
CA LEU A 355 -15.13 13.71 -4.17
C LEU A 355 -15.98 13.67 -5.44
N ALA A 356 -15.73 14.59 -6.39
CA ALA A 356 -16.38 14.56 -7.70
C ALA A 356 -15.96 13.33 -8.53
N TRP A 357 -14.67 12.96 -8.46
CA TRP A 357 -14.15 11.75 -9.09
C TRP A 357 -14.86 10.49 -8.57
N ILE A 358 -15.05 10.35 -7.25
CA ILE A 358 -15.79 9.22 -6.66
C ILE A 358 -17.19 9.07 -7.28
N LEU A 359 -17.92 10.18 -7.44
CA LEU A 359 -19.27 10.16 -8.02
C LEU A 359 -19.27 9.72 -9.49
N ALA A 360 -18.28 10.18 -10.26
CA ALA A 360 -18.13 9.83 -11.67
C ALA A 360 -17.86 8.33 -11.82
N GLU A 361 -16.86 7.81 -11.12
CA GLU A 361 -16.44 6.41 -11.22
C GLU A 361 -17.51 5.43 -10.77
N TYR A 362 -18.24 5.79 -9.71
CA TYR A 362 -19.36 4.99 -9.24
C TYR A 362 -20.50 4.93 -10.26
N ALA A 363 -20.81 6.06 -10.91
CA ALA A 363 -21.87 6.11 -11.91
C ALA A 363 -21.52 5.28 -13.16
N GLU A 364 -20.25 5.25 -13.55
CA GLU A 364 -19.77 4.43 -14.66
C GLU A 364 -19.81 2.94 -14.37
N ASN A 365 -19.62 2.52 -13.12
CA ASN A 365 -19.74 1.12 -12.72
C ASN A 365 -21.17 0.55 -12.83
N SER A 366 -22.18 1.42 -12.84
CA SER A 366 -23.58 1.01 -12.91
C SER A 366 -24.12 0.90 -14.36
N ARG A 367 -23.26 1.16 -15.35
CA ARG A 367 -23.54 1.02 -16.79
C ARG A 367 -22.88 -0.24 -17.31
#